data_AF-A0A937X6Y5-F1
#
_entry.id   AF-A0A937X6Y5-F1
#
_cell.length_a   1.000
_cell.length_b   1.000
_cell.length_c   1.000
_cell.angle_alpha   90.00
_cell.angle_beta   90.00
_cell.angle_gamma   90.00
#
_symmetry.space_group_name_H-M   'P 1'
#
loop_
_entity.id
_entity.type
_entity.pdbx_description
1 polymer ?
#
loop_
_entity_poly.entity_id
_entity_poly.type
_entity_poly.pdbx_seq_one_letter_code
_entity_poly.pdbx_strand_id
1 'polypeptide(L)'
;MRSMGFGSLLALLLFVVTEVPAAQIDPGLSRRLSEAPADAELPVLLRLEERLDLGSYRGREDAGRMIRDLREHAARSQAPLLARLSEWGLTERTLPLWIDNCIALRLTAER
;
A
#
# COMPACT_ATOMS: atom_id res chain seq x y z
N MET A 1 33.17 36.54 -40.61
CA MET A 1 32.61 35.19 -40.84
C MET A 1 31.92 34.73 -39.56
N ARG A 2 30.67 34.30 -39.69
CA ARG A 2 29.76 33.83 -38.63
C ARG A 2 30.24 32.51 -38.00
N SER A 3 29.99 32.35 -36.70
CA SER A 3 29.56 31.09 -36.06
C SER A 3 29.16 31.43 -34.61
N MET A 4 27.88 31.73 -34.37
CA MET A 4 26.81 30.80 -33.97
C MET A 4 26.93 30.39 -32.48
N GLY A 5 25.98 30.93 -31.71
CA GLY A 5 25.85 30.73 -30.28
C GLY A 5 25.36 29.33 -29.95
N PHE A 6 25.97 28.75 -28.92
CA PHE A 6 25.40 27.64 -28.20
C PHE A 6 24.48 28.19 -27.11
N GLY A 7 23.21 28.34 -27.49
CA GLY A 7 22.12 28.36 -26.51
C GLY A 7 22.09 27.00 -25.83
N SER A 8 22.71 26.90 -24.66
CA SER A 8 22.54 25.73 -23.80
C SER A 8 21.11 25.71 -23.30
N LEU A 9 20.34 24.83 -23.94
CA LEU A 9 18.98 24.45 -23.62
C LEU A 9 18.90 24.12 -22.12
N LEU A 10 18.23 24.99 -21.37
CA LEU A 10 17.84 24.75 -19.98
C LEU A 10 16.82 23.60 -20.00
N ALA A 11 17.28 22.38 -19.84
CA ALA A 11 16.42 21.20 -19.66
C ALA A 11 15.72 21.32 -18.31
N LEU A 12 14.55 21.98 -18.32
CA LEU A 12 13.62 22.05 -17.21
C LEU A 12 13.07 20.64 -16.97
N LEU A 13 13.76 19.86 -16.13
CA LEU A 13 13.26 18.62 -15.56
C LEU A 13 12.05 18.99 -14.69
N LEU A 14 10.87 18.98 -15.31
CA LEU A 14 9.58 18.94 -14.64
C LEU A 14 9.50 17.62 -13.88
N PHE A 15 10.08 17.59 -12.68
CA PHE A 15 9.75 16.62 -11.66
C PHE A 15 8.27 16.83 -11.31
N VAL A 16 7.39 16.10 -12.01
CA VAL A 16 6.03 15.87 -11.54
C VAL A 16 6.19 15.00 -10.31
N VAL A 17 6.35 15.64 -9.15
CA VAL A 17 6.19 14.99 -7.86
C VAL A 17 4.71 14.68 -7.76
N THR A 18 4.31 13.47 -8.17
CA THR A 18 2.99 12.95 -7.80
C THR A 18 3.01 12.76 -6.30
N GLU A 19 2.44 13.71 -5.56
CA GLU A 19 2.15 13.53 -4.14
C GLU A 19 1.16 12.37 -4.01
N VAL A 20 1.69 11.18 -3.76
CA VAL A 20 0.87 10.06 -3.31
C VAL A 20 0.40 10.44 -1.90
N PRO A 21 -0.92 10.56 -1.65
CA PRO A 21 -1.39 10.92 -0.33
C PRO A 21 -0.85 9.92 0.68
N ALA A 22 -0.22 10.42 1.75
CA ALA A 22 0.28 9.60 2.82
C ALA A 22 -0.87 8.74 3.36
N ALA A 23 -0.58 7.47 3.66
CA ALA A 23 -1.56 6.56 4.24
C ALA A 23 -2.18 7.20 5.49
N GLN A 24 -3.51 7.19 5.58
CA GLN A 24 -4.20 7.72 6.74
C GLN A 24 -4.00 6.79 7.94
N ILE A 25 -3.32 7.28 8.98
CA ILE A 25 -3.16 6.56 10.24
C ILE A 25 -4.38 6.87 11.11
N ASP A 26 -5.06 5.82 11.58
CA ASP A 26 -6.15 5.95 12.55
C ASP A 26 -5.66 6.72 13.81
N PRO A 27 -6.38 7.75 14.27
CA PRO A 27 -5.95 8.53 15.44
C PRO A 27 -5.76 7.70 16.71
N GLY A 28 -6.54 6.63 16.88
CA GLY A 28 -6.39 5.68 17.98
C GLY A 28 -5.10 4.86 17.85
N LEU A 29 -4.77 4.42 16.64
CA LEU A 29 -3.49 3.75 16.36
C LEU A 29 -2.30 4.70 16.60
N SER A 30 -2.37 5.95 16.16
CA SER A 30 -1.32 6.96 16.39
C SER A 30 -1.06 7.16 17.89
N ARG A 31 -2.12 7.29 18.70
CA ARG A 31 -1.99 7.38 20.16
C ARG A 31 -1.32 6.14 20.76
N ARG A 32 -1.77 4.94 20.35
CA ARG A 32 -1.21 3.67 20.83
C ARG A 32 0.27 3.51 20.46
N LEU A 33 0.68 3.95 19.28
CA LEU A 33 2.09 3.95 18.87
C LEU A 33 2.92 4.89 19.75
N SER A 34 2.39 6.07 20.09
CA SER A 34 3.11 7.07 20.91
C SER A 34 3.30 6.66 22.38
N GLU A 35 2.35 5.88 22.91
CA GLU A 35 2.29 5.42 24.30
C GLU A 35 2.95 4.05 24.50
N ALA A 36 3.18 3.30 23.42
CA ALA A 36 3.77 1.98 23.50
C ALA A 36 5.26 2.03 23.93
N PRO A 37 5.71 1.05 24.74
CA PRO A 37 7.13 0.82 24.98
C PRO A 37 7.88 0.61 23.66
N ALA A 38 9.15 1.02 23.59
CA ALA A 38 9.96 0.96 22.36
C ALA A 38 10.00 -0.44 21.71
N ASP A 39 9.99 -1.48 22.55
CA ASP A 39 10.08 -2.88 22.11
C ASP A 39 8.71 -3.56 21.98
N ALA A 40 7.61 -2.81 22.09
CA ALA A 40 6.28 -3.39 22.03
C ALA A 40 5.91 -3.76 20.58
N GLU A 41 5.52 -5.02 20.39
CA GLU A 41 4.93 -5.47 19.13
C GLU A 41 3.45 -5.08 19.07
N LEU A 42 3.11 -4.27 18.07
CA LEU A 42 1.75 -3.79 17.83
C LEU A 42 1.19 -4.43 16.56
N PRO A 43 0.05 -5.15 16.67
CA PRO A 43 -0.67 -5.60 15.48
C PRO A 43 -1.33 -4.41 14.81
N VAL A 44 -1.07 -4.24 13.52
CA VAL A 44 -1.67 -3.21 12.66
C VAL A 44 -2.32 -3.85 11.44
N LEU A 45 -3.36 -3.20 10.94
CA LEU A 45 -4.02 -3.56 9.69
C LEU A 45 -3.80 -2.45 8.68
N LEU A 46 -3.14 -2.78 7.57
CA LEU A 46 -2.98 -1.91 6.43
C LEU A 46 -4.14 -2.18 5.46
N ARG A 47 -5.06 -1.24 5.33
CA ARG A 47 -6.18 -1.34 4.39
C ARG A 47 -5.82 -0.62 3.09
N LEU A 48 -5.97 -1.29 1.96
CA LEU A 48 -5.83 -0.67 0.66
C LEU A 48 -7.17 -0.04 0.25
N GLU A 49 -7.13 1.15 -0.37
CA GLU A 49 -8.34 1.86 -0.79
C GLU A 49 -9.05 1.19 -1.97
N GLU A 50 -8.31 0.44 -2.78
CA GLU A 50 -8.86 -0.27 -3.93
C GLU A 50 -9.86 -1.32 -3.47
N ARG A 51 -11.06 -1.31 -4.04
CA ARG A 51 -12.14 -2.26 -3.74
C ARG A 51 -12.68 -2.86 -5.03
N LEU A 52 -12.94 -4.17 -5.00
CA LEU A 52 -13.68 -4.83 -6.07
C LEU A 52 -15.16 -4.44 -5.98
N ASP A 53 -15.76 -4.01 -7.09
CA ASP A 53 -17.20 -3.80 -7.17
C ASP A 53 -17.94 -5.14 -7.19
N LEU A 54 -18.69 -5.39 -6.12
CA LEU A 54 -19.45 -6.63 -5.96
C LEU A 54 -20.86 -6.55 -6.57
N GLY A 55 -21.29 -5.41 -7.11
CA GLY A 55 -22.63 -5.21 -7.66
C GLY A 55 -22.96 -6.09 -8.86
N SER A 56 -21.95 -6.66 -9.51
CA SER A 56 -22.08 -7.56 -10.66
C SER A 56 -22.32 -9.03 -10.29
N TYR A 57 -22.16 -9.44 -9.02
CA TYR A 57 -22.40 -10.81 -8.57
C TYR A 57 -23.83 -10.94 -8.04
N ARG A 58 -24.60 -11.92 -8.54
CA ARG A 58 -25.99 -12.15 -8.13
C ARG A 58 -26.19 -13.59 -7.66
N GLY A 59 -26.38 -13.76 -6.35
CA GLY A 59 -26.78 -15.05 -5.75
C GLY A 59 -25.62 -16.01 -5.48
N ARG A 60 -25.95 -17.23 -5.04
CA ARG A 60 -24.97 -18.25 -4.60
C ARG A 60 -24.20 -18.91 -5.74
N GLU A 61 -24.78 -18.97 -6.94
CA GLU A 61 -24.14 -19.57 -8.13
C GLU A 61 -22.88 -18.79 -8.54
N ASP A 62 -22.85 -17.50 -8.23
CA ASP A 62 -21.74 -16.61 -8.51
C ASP A 62 -20.68 -16.58 -7.41
N ALA A 63 -20.89 -17.27 -6.27
CA ALA A 63 -20.01 -17.18 -5.12
C ALA A 63 -18.59 -17.68 -5.41
N GLY A 64 -18.44 -18.76 -6.20
CA GLY A 64 -17.13 -19.26 -6.60
C GLY A 64 -16.36 -18.26 -7.47
N ARG A 65 -17.07 -17.60 -8.40
CA ARG A 65 -16.52 -16.54 -9.25
C ARG A 65 -16.09 -15.35 -8.39
N MET A 66 -16.97 -14.89 -7.50
CA MET A 66 -16.70 -13.80 -6.56
C MET A 66 -15.47 -14.06 -5.69
N ILE A 67 -15.33 -15.26 -5.11
CA ILE A 67 -14.19 -15.61 -4.27
C ILE A 67 -12.89 -15.58 -5.07
N ARG A 68 -12.89 -16.12 -6.29
CA ARG A 68 -11.71 -16.09 -7.16
C ARG A 68 -11.33 -14.65 -7.51
N ASP A 69 -12.28 -13.85 -7.95
CA ASP A 69 -12.03 -12.48 -8.39
C ASP A 69 -11.56 -11.59 -7.22
N LEU A 70 -12.10 -11.79 -6.00
CA LEU A 70 -11.60 -11.15 -4.78
C LEU A 70 -10.15 -11.52 -4.47
N ARG A 71 -9.78 -12.80 -4.61
CA ARG A 71 -8.40 -13.27 -4.40
C ARG A 71 -7.44 -12.71 -5.44
N GLU A 72 -7.83 -12.72 -6.71
CA GLU A 72 -7.03 -12.16 -7.81
C GLU A 72 -6.85 -10.65 -7.66
N HIS A 73 -7.91 -9.95 -7.27
CA HIS A 73 -7.86 -8.52 -6.97
C HIS A 73 -6.87 -8.24 -5.83
N ALA A 74 -7.06 -8.91 -4.67
CA ALA A 74 -6.17 -8.75 -3.52
C ALA A 74 -4.71 -9.10 -3.85
N ALA A 75 -4.45 -10.19 -4.59
CA ALA A 75 -3.10 -10.56 -4.98
C ALA A 75 -2.41 -9.47 -5.82
N ARG A 76 -3.17 -8.82 -6.71
CA ARG A 76 -2.67 -7.75 -7.58
C ARG A 76 -2.46 -6.45 -6.82
N SER A 77 -3.43 -6.01 -6.03
CA SER A 77 -3.39 -4.75 -5.27
C SER A 77 -2.33 -4.80 -4.16
N GLN A 78 -2.17 -5.94 -3.50
CA GLN A 78 -1.26 -6.09 -2.36
C GLN A 78 0.18 -6.37 -2.79
N ALA A 79 0.42 -6.91 -4.00
CA ALA A 79 1.75 -7.31 -4.45
C ALA A 79 2.83 -6.21 -4.32
N PRO A 80 2.59 -4.95 -4.74
CA PRO A 80 3.60 -3.90 -4.61
C PRO A 80 3.99 -3.63 -3.15
N LEU A 81 3.01 -3.60 -2.24
CA LEU A 81 3.26 -3.33 -0.83
C LEU A 81 3.91 -4.53 -0.14
N LEU A 82 3.49 -5.76 -0.46
CA LEU A 82 4.14 -6.98 0.05
C LEU A 82 5.60 -7.08 -0.40
N ALA A 83 5.91 -6.69 -1.64
CA ALA A 83 7.30 -6.61 -2.11
C ALA A 83 8.13 -5.63 -1.28
N ARG A 84 7.60 -4.43 -0.99
CA ARG A 84 8.27 -3.44 -0.13
C ARG A 84 8.45 -3.92 1.31
N LEU A 85 7.42 -4.54 1.89
CA LEU A 85 7.51 -5.12 3.24
C LEU A 85 8.57 -6.23 3.30
N SER A 86 8.71 -7.01 2.22
CA SER A 86 9.77 -8.02 2.11
C SER A 86 11.16 -7.40 2.00
N GLU A 87 11.33 -6.30 1.25
CA GLU A 87 12.58 -5.55 1.18
C GLU A 87 13.00 -5.01 2.56
N TRP A 88 12.04 -4.69 3.43
CA TRP A 88 12.28 -4.28 4.82
C TRP A 88 12.42 -5.45 5.81
N GLY A 89 12.45 -6.70 5.33
CA GLY A 89 12.60 -7.89 6.19
C GLY A 89 11.36 -8.21 7.02
N LEU A 90 10.18 -7.69 6.68
CA LEU A 90 8.94 -7.87 7.43
C LEU A 90 8.08 -9.05 6.96
N THR A 91 8.55 -9.87 6.01
CA THR A 91 7.76 -10.96 5.41
C THR A 91 7.10 -11.87 6.44
N GLU A 92 7.85 -12.34 7.44
CA GLU A 92 7.35 -13.24 8.49
C GLU A 92 6.36 -12.56 9.46
N ARG A 93 6.31 -11.22 9.45
CA ARG A 93 5.44 -10.40 10.28
C ARG A 93 4.15 -9.99 9.55
N THR A 94 3.96 -10.43 8.31
CA THR A 94 2.83 -10.07 7.46
C THR A 94 1.87 -11.22 7.21
N LEU A 95 0.57 -10.91 7.16
CA LEU A 95 -0.50 -11.82 6.76
C LEU A 95 -1.45 -11.11 5.78
N PRO A 96 -1.43 -11.48 4.49
CA PRO A 96 -2.39 -10.99 3.49
C PRO A 96 -3.82 -11.44 3.81
N LEU A 97 -4.77 -10.50 3.81
CA LEU A 97 -6.20 -10.73 4.04
C LEU A 97 -6.99 -10.29 2.80
N TRP A 98 -7.39 -11.26 1.99
CA TRP A 98 -7.95 -11.01 0.66
C TRP A 98 -9.41 -10.50 0.69
N ILE A 99 -10.20 -10.84 1.71
CA ILE A 99 -11.62 -10.47 1.78
C ILE A 99 -11.80 -8.95 1.83
N ASP A 100 -11.06 -8.30 2.74
CA ASP A 100 -11.16 -6.85 2.99
C ASP A 100 -10.07 -6.05 2.27
N ASN A 101 -9.30 -6.69 1.39
CA ASN A 101 -8.11 -6.13 0.76
C ASN A 101 -7.16 -5.45 1.78
N CYS A 102 -6.82 -6.20 2.84
CA CYS A 102 -5.97 -5.73 3.93
C CYS A 102 -4.72 -6.58 4.07
N ILE A 103 -3.69 -6.04 4.73
CA ILE A 103 -2.51 -6.78 5.19
C ILE A 103 -2.41 -6.58 6.69
N ALA A 104 -2.44 -7.67 7.45
CA ALA A 104 -2.09 -7.61 8.87
C ALA A 104 -0.56 -7.63 9.00
N LEU A 105 -0.03 -6.75 9.85
CA LEU A 105 1.40 -6.59 10.09
C LEU A 105 1.66 -6.45 11.58
N ARG A 106 2.80 -6.94 12.06
CA ARG A 106 3.31 -6.63 13.41
C ARG A 106 4.45 -5.64 13.30
N LEU A 107 4.27 -4.47 13.91
CA LEU A 107 5.28 -3.41 13.98
C LEU A 107 5.89 -3.34 15.38
N THR A 108 7.18 -3.04 15.47
CA THR A 108 7.81 -2.58 16.72
C THR A 108 7.65 -1.07 16.82
N ALA A 109 7.39 -0.57 18.01
CA ALA A 109 7.33 0.86 18.28
C ALA A 109 8.74 1.46 18.44
N GLU A 110 9.64 1.21 17.49
CA GLU A 110 10.97 1.85 17.52
C GLU A 110 10.80 3.36 17.31
N ARG A 111 11.32 4.15 18.26
CA ARG A 111 11.33 5.63 18.24
C ARG A 111 12.53 6.19 17.51
#